data_AF-A0A6B0BQ83-F1
#
_entry.id   AF-A0A6B0BQ83-F1
#
_cell.length_a   1.000
_cell.length_b   1.000
_cell.length_c   1.000
_cell.angle_alpha   90.00
_cell.angle_beta   90.00
_cell.angle_gamma   90.00
#
_symmetry.space_group_name_H-M   'P 1'
#
loop_
_entity.id
_entity.type
_entity.pdbx_description
1 polymer ?
#
loop_
_entity_poly.entity_id
_entity_poly.type
_entity_poly.pdbx_seq_one_letter_code
_entity_poly.pdbx_strand_id
1 'polypeptide(L)'
;LCNQSIKYNEDILDYTKQFEKNRYKVESEIKLADNKSEATNLTTKLEHNNKALRDTAKKNLDDSKENEVKGAIKNHIMPMIEKQITDINQTNISDKHVNNARKNAIEMYYSLQNYYNTRIETIKVSEKLSKVDVDKLPKKGIDITHGDKAFEKKLEKLEEK
;
A
#
# COMPACT_ATOMS: atom_id res chain seq x y z
N LEU A 1 -5.15 17.74 4.56
CA LEU A 1 -5.68 16.50 5.16
C LEU A 1 -6.71 15.81 4.24
N CYS A 2 -7.85 16.41 3.92
CA CYS A 2 -8.86 15.76 3.05
C CYS A 2 -8.31 15.34 1.68
N ASN A 3 -7.63 16.24 0.96
CA ASN A 3 -7.02 15.91 -0.35
C ASN A 3 -5.96 14.79 -0.24
N GLN A 4 -5.24 14.72 0.88
CA GLN A 4 -4.28 13.63 1.12
C GLN A 4 -4.99 12.30 1.34
N SER A 5 -6.11 12.31 2.08
CA SER A 5 -6.94 11.11 2.26
C SER A 5 -7.49 10.59 0.94
N ILE A 6 -7.95 11.49 0.06
CA ILE A 6 -8.44 11.12 -1.28
C ILE A 6 -7.30 10.49 -2.08
N LYS A 7 -6.15 11.17 -2.15
CA LYS A 7 -4.99 10.69 -2.90
C LYS A 7 -4.49 9.33 -2.41
N TYR A 8 -4.36 9.11 -1.11
CA TYR A 8 -3.91 7.81 -0.60
C TYR A 8 -4.91 6.67 -0.89
N ASN A 9 -6.21 6.97 -0.91
CA ASN A 9 -7.21 5.99 -1.33
C ASN A 9 -7.14 5.70 -2.83
N GLU A 10 -6.87 6.70 -3.67
CA GLU A 10 -6.61 6.52 -5.10
C GLU A 10 -5.35 5.68 -5.35
N ASP A 11 -4.27 5.97 -4.63
CA ASP A 11 -3.02 5.21 -4.70
C ASP A 11 -3.26 3.73 -4.30
N ILE A 12 -4.02 3.48 -3.23
CA ILE A 12 -4.44 2.11 -2.82
C ILE A 12 -5.16 1.39 -3.95
N LEU A 13 -6.09 2.07 -4.64
CA LEU A 13 -6.82 1.50 -5.76
C LEU A 13 -5.89 1.21 -6.94
N ASP A 14 -4.92 2.08 -7.21
CA ASP A 14 -3.95 1.87 -8.28
C ASP A 14 -3.03 0.68 -7.98
N TYR A 15 -2.49 0.56 -6.77
CA TYR A 15 -1.69 -0.61 -6.37
C TYR A 15 -2.50 -1.90 -6.45
N THR A 16 -3.80 -1.87 -6.13
CA THR A 16 -4.68 -3.02 -6.29
C THR A 16 -4.84 -3.41 -7.76
N LYS A 17 -5.00 -2.43 -8.66
CA LYS A 17 -5.04 -2.69 -10.11
C LYS A 17 -3.72 -3.25 -10.63
N GLN A 18 -2.58 -2.72 -10.17
CA GLN A 18 -1.25 -3.21 -10.55
C GLN A 18 -1.04 -4.66 -10.08
N PHE A 19 -1.45 -4.97 -8.84
CA PHE A 19 -1.43 -6.34 -8.31
C PHE A 19 -2.21 -7.29 -9.22
N GLU A 20 -3.47 -6.96 -9.55
CA GLU A 20 -4.31 -7.82 -10.39
C GLU A 20 -3.77 -7.98 -11.80
N LYS A 21 -3.25 -6.89 -12.39
CA LYS A 21 -2.59 -6.93 -13.70
C LYS A 21 -1.39 -7.89 -13.68
N ASN A 22 -0.56 -7.83 -12.66
CA ASN A 22 0.60 -8.69 -12.55
C ASN A 22 0.22 -10.14 -12.22
N ARG A 23 -0.80 -10.36 -11.39
CA ARG A 23 -1.39 -11.70 -11.17
C ARG A 23 -1.83 -12.34 -12.48
N TYR A 24 -2.56 -11.60 -13.31
CA TYR A 24 -2.97 -12.08 -14.63
C TYR A 24 -1.78 -12.44 -15.54
N LYS A 25 -0.71 -11.63 -15.54
CA LYS A 25 0.51 -11.96 -16.29
C LYS A 25 1.19 -13.22 -15.76
N VAL A 26 1.27 -13.41 -14.43
CA VAL A 26 1.81 -14.63 -13.81
C VAL A 26 1.02 -15.84 -14.31
N GLU A 27 -0.31 -15.81 -14.20
CA GLU A 27 -1.18 -16.91 -14.63
C GLU A 27 -1.04 -17.20 -16.13
N SER A 28 -0.89 -16.15 -16.95
CA SER A 28 -0.69 -16.28 -18.40
C SER A 28 0.66 -16.93 -18.74
N GLU A 29 1.75 -16.49 -18.12
CA GLU A 29 3.09 -17.04 -18.34
C GLU A 29 3.20 -18.49 -17.84
N ILE A 30 2.60 -18.83 -16.70
CA ILE A 30 2.57 -20.21 -16.18
C ILE A 30 1.89 -21.18 -17.16
N LYS A 31 0.84 -20.75 -17.87
CA LYS A 31 0.17 -21.58 -18.88
C LYS A 31 1.08 -21.88 -20.08
N LEU A 32 1.92 -20.91 -20.45
CA LEU A 32 2.85 -21.00 -21.58
C LEU A 32 4.15 -21.75 -21.25
N ALA A 33 4.39 -22.09 -19.98
CA ALA A 33 5.61 -22.78 -19.56
C ALA A 33 5.81 -24.13 -20.25
N ASP A 34 7.03 -24.37 -20.74
CA ASP A 34 7.45 -25.65 -21.32
C ASP A 34 7.81 -26.62 -20.18
N ASN A 35 8.50 -26.13 -19.16
CA ASN A 35 8.83 -26.89 -17.96
C ASN A 35 7.68 -26.86 -16.95
N LYS A 36 6.80 -27.87 -17.02
CA LYS A 36 5.66 -28.01 -16.10
C LYS A 36 6.06 -28.19 -14.65
N SER A 37 7.21 -28.82 -14.37
CA SER A 37 7.68 -28.99 -12.99
C SER A 37 8.08 -27.66 -12.36
N GLU A 38 8.84 -26.82 -13.07
CA GLU A 38 9.18 -25.48 -12.60
C GLU A 38 7.93 -24.60 -12.44
N ALA A 39 6.98 -24.70 -13.39
CA ALA A 39 5.71 -23.98 -13.33
C ALA A 39 4.87 -24.37 -12.10
N THR A 40 4.74 -25.68 -11.82
CA THR A 40 4.04 -26.18 -10.62
C THR A 40 4.75 -25.73 -9.35
N ASN A 41 6.08 -25.85 -9.29
CA ASN A 41 6.86 -25.44 -8.12
C ASN A 41 6.67 -23.95 -7.79
N LEU A 42 6.74 -23.07 -8.81
CA LEU A 42 6.49 -21.65 -8.62
C LEU A 42 5.05 -21.39 -8.18
N THR A 43 4.07 -22.03 -8.82
CA THR A 43 2.63 -21.87 -8.49
C THR A 43 2.35 -22.25 -7.04
N THR A 44 2.78 -23.44 -6.60
CA THR A 44 2.57 -23.90 -5.22
C THR A 44 3.25 -22.97 -4.21
N LYS A 45 4.44 -22.45 -4.51
CA LYS A 45 5.11 -21.45 -3.66
C LYS A 45 4.29 -20.18 -3.54
N LEU A 46 3.75 -19.66 -4.65
CA LEU A 46 2.91 -18.46 -4.65
C LEU A 46 1.59 -18.67 -3.88
N GLU A 47 0.94 -19.81 -4.05
CA GLU A 47 -0.27 -20.17 -3.31
C GLU A 47 -0.03 -20.26 -1.80
N HIS A 48 1.07 -20.91 -1.40
CA HIS A 48 1.47 -21.00 0.00
C HIS A 48 1.73 -19.62 0.59
N ASN A 49 2.47 -18.78 -0.13
CA ASN A 49 2.78 -17.41 0.30
C ASN A 49 1.51 -16.56 0.45
N ASN A 50 0.61 -16.62 -0.52
CA ASN A 50 -0.68 -15.91 -0.49
C ASN A 50 -1.55 -16.37 0.68
N LYS A 51 -1.61 -17.68 0.93
CA LYS A 51 -2.32 -18.22 2.09
C LYS A 51 -1.71 -17.72 3.41
N ALA A 52 -0.39 -17.79 3.55
CA ALA A 52 0.31 -17.33 4.75
C ALA A 52 0.10 -15.84 5.01
N LEU A 53 0.13 -15.00 3.96
CA LEU A 53 -0.17 -13.57 4.06
C LEU A 53 -1.60 -13.33 4.50
N ARG A 54 -2.58 -14.01 3.88
CA ARG A 54 -4.00 -13.87 4.24
C ARG A 54 -4.25 -14.25 5.69
N ASP A 55 -3.69 -15.38 6.12
CA ASP A 55 -3.87 -15.88 7.49
C ASP A 55 -3.19 -14.93 8.50
N THR A 56 -2.03 -14.37 8.15
CA THR A 56 -1.31 -13.37 8.96
C THR A 56 -2.09 -12.05 9.03
N ALA A 57 -2.60 -11.55 7.91
CA ALA A 57 -3.42 -10.34 7.87
C ALA A 57 -4.68 -10.52 8.71
N LYS A 58 -5.43 -11.62 8.52
CA LYS A 58 -6.62 -11.95 9.31
C LYS A 58 -6.33 -11.97 10.81
N LYS A 59 -5.27 -12.66 11.22
CA LYS A 59 -4.88 -12.76 12.64
C LYS A 59 -4.52 -11.42 13.27
N ASN A 60 -3.89 -10.52 12.52
CA ASN A 60 -3.28 -9.32 13.07
C ASN A 60 -4.04 -8.01 12.73
N LEU A 61 -5.08 -8.05 11.90
CA LEU A 61 -5.79 -6.85 11.44
C LEU A 61 -7.30 -6.85 11.74
N ASP A 62 -7.99 -8.00 11.70
CA ASP A 62 -9.47 -8.04 11.66
C ASP A 62 -10.14 -7.48 12.95
N ASP A 63 -9.47 -7.55 14.11
CA ASP A 63 -10.00 -7.07 15.40
C ASP A 63 -9.11 -6.00 16.07
N SER A 64 -8.15 -5.44 15.33
CA SER A 64 -7.12 -4.57 15.88
C SER A 64 -7.53 -3.09 15.88
N LYS A 65 -7.18 -2.36 16.95
CA LYS A 65 -7.30 -0.90 16.97
C LYS A 65 -6.37 -0.27 15.92
N GLU A 66 -6.66 0.93 15.45
CA GLU A 66 -5.85 1.60 14.40
C GLU A 66 -4.34 1.66 14.71
N ASN A 67 -3.96 1.89 15.97
CA ASN A 67 -2.56 1.88 16.38
C ASN A 67 -1.92 0.48 16.35
N GLU A 68 -2.68 -0.56 16.66
CA GLU A 68 -2.24 -1.96 16.59
C GLU A 68 -2.11 -2.40 15.12
N VAL A 69 -3.01 -1.94 14.24
CA VAL A 69 -2.96 -2.18 12.79
C VAL A 69 -1.65 -1.67 12.19
N LYS A 70 -1.22 -0.44 12.51
CA LYS A 70 0.06 0.10 12.01
C LYS A 70 1.25 -0.74 12.48
N GLY A 71 1.24 -1.18 13.74
CA GLY A 71 2.27 -2.04 14.30
C GLY A 71 2.31 -3.42 13.64
N ALA A 72 1.15 -4.05 13.47
CA ALA A 72 0.99 -5.33 12.81
C ALA A 72 1.50 -5.31 11.36
N ILE A 73 1.16 -4.27 10.59
CA ILE A 73 1.65 -4.12 9.22
C ILE A 73 3.18 -4.09 9.19
N LYS A 74 3.80 -3.26 10.04
CA LYS A 74 5.27 -3.10 10.09
C LYS A 74 6.00 -4.33 10.60
N ASN A 75 5.46 -5.00 11.61
CA ASN A 75 6.19 -6.04 12.35
C ASN A 75 5.90 -7.45 11.84
N HIS A 76 4.79 -7.67 11.15
CA HIS A 76 4.38 -9.00 10.70
C HIS A 76 4.19 -9.08 9.19
N ILE A 77 3.47 -8.14 8.60
CA ILE A 77 3.08 -8.23 7.19
C ILE A 77 4.23 -7.83 6.26
N MET A 78 4.81 -6.65 6.45
CA MET A 78 5.91 -6.16 5.60
C MET A 78 7.12 -7.11 5.59
N PRO A 79 7.63 -7.59 6.75
CA PRO A 79 8.74 -8.54 6.77
C PRO A 79 8.40 -9.87 6.10
N MET A 80 7.15 -10.33 6.21
CA MET A 80 6.70 -11.54 5.51
C MET A 80 6.74 -11.34 3.99
N ILE A 81 6.27 -10.20 3.48
CA ILE A 81 6.32 -9.89 2.05
C ILE A 81 7.78 -9.82 1.56
N GLU A 82 8.67 -9.15 2.31
CA GLU A 82 10.10 -9.05 1.97
C GLU A 82 10.78 -10.42 1.90
N LYS A 83 10.48 -11.29 2.87
CA LYS A 83 10.97 -12.67 2.87
C LYS A 83 10.46 -13.41 1.63
N GLN A 84 9.18 -13.28 1.30
CA GLN A 84 8.59 -13.96 0.15
C GLN A 84 9.17 -13.47 -1.18
N ILE A 85 9.42 -12.15 -1.34
CA ILE A 85 10.12 -11.60 -2.50
C ILE A 85 11.50 -12.24 -2.63
N THR A 86 12.26 -12.31 -1.53
CA THR A 86 13.60 -12.90 -1.49
C THR A 86 13.57 -14.38 -1.89
N ASP A 87 12.67 -15.16 -1.28
CA ASP A 87 12.51 -16.60 -1.51
C ASP A 87 12.07 -16.91 -2.96
N ILE A 88 11.24 -16.05 -3.56
CA ILE A 88 10.83 -16.16 -4.97
C ILE A 88 12.00 -15.83 -5.89
N ASN A 89 12.71 -14.74 -5.63
CA ASN A 89 13.85 -14.31 -6.44
C ASN A 89 14.98 -15.34 -6.47
N GLN A 90 15.21 -16.05 -5.35
CA GLN A 90 16.20 -17.12 -5.23
C GLN A 90 15.76 -18.47 -5.81
N THR A 91 14.53 -18.59 -6.32
CA THR A 91 14.06 -19.84 -6.92
C THR A 91 14.81 -20.10 -8.23
N ASN A 92 15.48 -21.25 -8.34
CA ASN A 92 16.19 -21.64 -9.55
C ASN A 92 15.19 -22.00 -10.65
N ILE A 93 15.24 -21.28 -11.77
CA ILE A 93 14.29 -21.37 -12.88
C ILE A 93 15.07 -21.23 -14.17
N SER A 94 14.93 -22.21 -15.05
CA SER A 94 15.57 -22.25 -16.36
C SER A 94 14.58 -21.93 -17.50
N ASP A 95 13.30 -22.22 -17.30
CA ASP A 95 12.25 -21.95 -18.27
C ASP A 95 11.98 -20.44 -18.39
N LYS A 96 11.93 -19.95 -19.62
CA LYS A 96 11.75 -18.53 -19.92
C LYS A 96 10.41 -17.99 -19.44
N HIS A 97 9.33 -18.73 -19.68
CA HIS A 97 7.98 -18.35 -19.29
C HIS A 97 7.83 -18.41 -17.76
N VAL A 98 8.34 -19.45 -17.11
CA VAL A 98 8.35 -19.52 -15.63
C VAL A 98 9.19 -18.39 -15.04
N ASN A 99 10.31 -18.00 -15.66
CA ASN A 99 11.11 -16.86 -15.21
C ASN A 99 10.37 -15.52 -15.37
N ASN A 100 9.62 -15.34 -16.47
CA ASN A 100 8.76 -14.17 -16.62
C ASN A 100 7.64 -14.15 -15.57
N ALA A 101 7.02 -15.30 -15.29
CA ALA A 101 6.06 -15.45 -14.20
C ALA A 101 6.69 -15.05 -12.85
N ARG A 102 7.93 -15.48 -12.56
CA ARG A 102 8.67 -15.07 -11.36
C ARG A 102 8.82 -13.55 -11.27
N LYS A 103 9.24 -12.88 -12.36
CA LYS A 103 9.39 -11.42 -12.39
C LYS A 103 8.07 -10.70 -12.13
N ASN A 104 7.00 -11.12 -12.82
CA ASN A 104 5.67 -10.56 -12.62
C ASN A 104 5.15 -10.80 -11.19
N ALA A 105 5.46 -11.95 -10.59
CA ALA A 105 5.11 -12.23 -9.20
C ALA A 105 5.86 -11.29 -8.23
N ILE A 106 7.16 -11.02 -8.46
CA ILE A 106 7.91 -10.06 -7.65
C ILE A 106 7.29 -8.66 -7.75
N GLU A 107 6.92 -8.19 -8.94
CA GLU A 107 6.20 -6.92 -9.11
C GLU A 107 4.83 -6.90 -8.43
N MET A 108 4.12 -8.04 -8.44
CA MET A 108 2.87 -8.22 -7.70
C MET A 108 3.08 -8.02 -6.18
N TYR A 109 4.14 -8.60 -5.60
CA TYR A 109 4.47 -8.38 -4.17
C TYR A 109 4.93 -6.96 -3.87
N TYR A 110 5.65 -6.28 -4.77
CA TYR A 110 5.97 -4.86 -4.59
C TYR A 110 4.70 -3.98 -4.58
N SER A 111 3.72 -4.31 -5.41
CA SER A 111 2.40 -3.63 -5.39
C SER A 111 1.73 -3.82 -4.01
N LEU A 112 1.85 -5.01 -3.42
CA LEU A 112 1.33 -5.30 -2.08
C LEU A 112 2.08 -4.53 -0.97
N GLN A 113 3.41 -4.39 -1.07
CA GLN A 113 4.17 -3.55 -0.14
C GLN A 113 3.73 -2.09 -0.20
N ASN A 114 3.55 -1.55 -1.41
CA ASN A 114 3.10 -0.18 -1.61
C ASN A 114 1.68 0.04 -1.07
N TYR A 115 0.79 -0.93 -1.28
CA TYR A 115 -0.54 -0.94 -0.67
C TYR A 115 -0.46 -0.81 0.86
N TYR A 116 0.34 -1.65 1.53
CA TYR A 116 0.40 -1.64 3.00
C TYR A 116 1.10 -0.40 3.57
N ASN A 117 2.15 0.10 2.90
CA ASN A 117 2.77 1.37 3.25
C ASN A 117 1.77 2.53 3.15
N THR A 118 1.00 2.58 2.07
CA THR A 118 -0.01 3.62 1.86
C THR A 118 -1.15 3.50 2.87
N ARG A 119 -1.56 2.27 3.22
CA ARG A 119 -2.57 2.02 4.25
C ARG A 119 -2.15 2.57 5.62
N ILE A 120 -0.87 2.50 5.99
CA ILE A 120 -0.35 3.15 7.20
C ILE A 120 -0.53 4.67 7.13
N GLU A 121 -0.24 5.30 5.99
CA GLU A 121 -0.42 6.74 5.81
C GLU A 121 -1.89 7.15 5.83
N THR A 122 -2.79 6.35 5.24
CA THR A 122 -4.24 6.57 5.32
C THR A 122 -4.71 6.58 6.78
N ILE A 123 -4.28 5.61 7.61
CA ILE A 123 -4.62 5.57 9.04
C ILE A 123 -4.13 6.84 9.75
N LYS A 124 -2.89 7.27 9.50
CA LYS A 124 -2.36 8.51 10.11
C LYS A 124 -3.15 9.76 9.70
N VAL A 125 -3.61 9.84 8.46
CA VAL A 125 -4.43 10.96 7.99
C VAL A 125 -5.82 10.90 8.61
N SER A 126 -6.44 9.72 8.70
CA SER A 126 -7.72 9.52 9.38
C SER A 126 -7.67 9.93 10.86
N GLU A 127 -6.62 9.55 11.58
CA GLU A 127 -6.38 9.97 12.97
C GLU A 127 -6.22 11.48 13.13
N LYS A 128 -5.70 12.17 12.12
CA LYS A 128 -5.60 13.64 12.12
C LYS A 128 -6.95 14.28 11.81
N LEU A 129 -7.69 13.74 10.84
CA LEU A 129 -9.01 14.21 10.44
C LEU A 129 -10.02 14.09 11.59
N SER A 130 -9.99 12.99 12.35
CA SER A 130 -10.91 12.79 13.48
C SER A 130 -10.71 13.80 14.63
N LYS A 131 -9.55 14.46 14.68
CA LYS A 131 -9.22 15.51 15.66
C LYS A 131 -9.51 16.92 15.17
N VAL A 132 -9.93 17.08 13.90
CA VAL A 132 -10.27 18.40 13.36
C VAL A 132 -11.57 18.87 14.01
N ASP A 133 -11.50 20.04 14.65
CA ASP A 133 -12.69 20.74 15.14
C ASP A 133 -13.42 21.38 13.96
N VAL A 134 -14.46 20.69 13.48
CA VAL A 134 -15.24 21.11 12.30
C VAL A 134 -15.91 22.47 12.51
N ASP A 135 -16.20 22.83 13.76
CA ASP A 135 -16.82 24.12 14.08
C ASP A 135 -15.85 25.29 13.95
N LYS A 136 -14.55 25.02 14.05
CA LYS A 136 -13.49 26.01 13.80
C LYS A 136 -13.06 26.10 12.33
N LEU A 137 -13.64 25.28 11.45
CA LEU A 137 -13.37 25.40 10.02
C LEU A 137 -14.13 26.60 9.43
N PRO A 138 -13.52 27.39 8.52
CA PRO A 138 -14.22 28.43 7.79
C PRO A 138 -15.45 27.84 7.07
N LYS A 139 -16.64 28.39 7.34
CA LYS A 139 -17.91 27.86 6.79
C LYS A 139 -18.38 28.66 5.58
N LYS A 140 -17.89 29.88 5.43
CA LYS A 140 -18.18 30.79 4.30
C LYS A 140 -16.89 31.44 3.78
N GLY A 141 -16.90 31.87 2.52
CA GLY A 141 -15.76 32.59 1.93
C GLY A 141 -15.34 33.83 2.72
N ILE A 142 -16.28 34.51 3.38
CA ILE A 142 -15.99 35.67 4.24
C ILE A 142 -15.16 35.32 5.49
N ASP A 143 -15.27 34.09 5.99
CA ASP A 143 -14.51 33.63 7.16
C ASP A 143 -13.04 33.42 6.80
N ILE A 144 -12.75 33.09 5.54
CA ILE A 144 -11.40 32.93 5.00
C ILE A 144 -10.71 34.31 4.90
N THR A 145 -11.41 35.31 4.35
CA THR A 145 -10.87 36.68 4.20
C THR A 145 -10.53 37.38 5.51
N HIS A 146 -11.16 37.00 6.63
CA HIS A 146 -10.78 37.51 7.96
C HIS A 146 -9.48 36.89 8.48
N GLY A 147 -9.23 35.61 8.18
CA GLY A 147 -7.97 34.94 8.49
C GLY A 147 -6.80 35.53 7.69
N ASP A 148 -7.02 35.82 6.41
CA ASP A 148 -6.01 36.41 5.52
C ASP A 148 -5.60 37.81 5.99
N LYS A 149 -6.54 38.66 6.40
CA LYS A 149 -6.22 39.97 6.98
C LYS A 149 -5.36 39.87 8.25
N ALA A 150 -5.59 38.88 9.11
CA ALA A 150 -4.79 38.69 10.31
C ALA A 150 -3.38 38.17 10.00
N PHE A 151 -3.24 37.38 8.93
CA PHE A 151 -1.96 36.90 8.43
C PHE A 151 -1.17 38.02 7.73
N GLU A 152 -1.78 38.75 6.80
CA GLU A 152 -1.18 39.90 6.10
C GLU A 152 -0.68 40.96 7.08
N LYS A 153 -1.48 41.31 8.09
CA LYS A 153 -1.07 42.28 9.11
C LYS A 153 0.09 41.81 9.99
N LYS A 154 0.29 40.49 10.12
CA LYS A 154 1.47 39.91 10.78
C LYS A 154 2.67 39.86 9.85
N LEU A 155 2.46 39.63 8.56
CA LEU A 155 3.49 39.66 7.53
C LEU A 155 4.05 41.07 7.34
N GLU A 156 3.20 42.09 7.20
CA GLU A 156 3.62 43.51 7.13
C GLU A 156 4.50 43.89 8.33
N LYS A 157 4.11 43.50 9.55
CA LYS A 157 4.90 43.76 10.76
C LYS A 157 6.26 43.04 10.81
N LEU A 158 6.42 41.96 10.06
CA LEU A 158 7.69 41.25 9.93
C LEU A 158 8.57 41.84 8.83
N GLU A 159 7.96 42.44 7.80
CA GLU A 159 8.63 43.11 6.69
C GLU A 159 9.03 44.57 7.00
N GLU A 160 8.40 45.20 8.00
CA GLU A 160 8.76 46.52 8.54
C GLU A 160 10.00 46.51 9.48
N LYS A 161 10.74 45.40 9.56
CA LYS A 161 12.00 45.26 10.32
C LYS A 161 13.20 45.05 9.41
#